data_AF-A0A7C5JF19-F1
#
_entry.id   AF-A0A7C5JF19-F1
#
_cell.length_a   1.000
_cell.length_b   1.000
_cell.length_c   1.000
_cell.angle_alpha   90.00
_cell.angle_beta   90.00
_cell.angle_gamma   90.00
#
_symmetry.space_group_name_H-M   'P 1'
#
loop_
_entity.id
_entity.type
_entity.pdbx_description
1 polymer ?
#
loop_
_entity_poly.entity_id
_entity_poly.type
_entity_poly.pdbx_seq_one_letter_code
_entity_poly.pdbx_strand_id
1 'polypeptide(L)'
;MLKNLHVPKLERIEGSLSLLGQKNVSQENFPKLKFIGGDVHLALSAFTKLPDSIEHIGGDVYIAVQPQSLIDSCIENKKKGIIKGNVFLVGGSVKFCEDGAVKYEEIAPLI
;
A
#
# COMPACT_ATOMS: atom_id res chain seq x y z
N MET A 1 5.17 -12.47 -15.24
CA MET A 1 6.10 -11.58 -14.50
C MET A 1 6.41 -10.38 -15.39
N LEU A 2 6.01 -9.17 -15.00
CA LEU A 2 6.38 -7.94 -15.72
C LEU A 2 7.89 -7.71 -15.56
N LYS A 3 8.61 -7.60 -16.68
CA LYS A 3 10.07 -7.48 -16.66
C LYS A 3 10.55 -6.03 -16.57
N ASN A 4 9.83 -5.08 -17.20
CA ASN A 4 10.23 -3.68 -17.28
C ASN A 4 8.99 -2.77 -17.20
N LEU A 5 8.55 -2.44 -15.98
CA LEU A 5 7.54 -1.40 -15.77
C LEU A 5 8.26 -0.12 -15.36
N HIS A 6 8.16 0.95 -16.15
CA HIS A 6 8.62 2.27 -15.74
C HIS A 6 7.65 3.29 -16.32
N VAL A 7 6.90 3.96 -15.45
CA VAL A 7 5.82 4.88 -15.84
C VAL A 7 6.09 6.28 -15.28
N PRO A 8 7.16 6.96 -15.73
CA PRO A 8 7.67 8.17 -15.10
C PRO A 8 6.76 9.40 -15.24
N LYS A 9 5.72 9.30 -16.06
CA LYS A 9 4.72 10.37 -16.30
C LYS A 9 3.37 10.06 -15.65
N LEU A 10 3.19 8.90 -15.03
CA LEU A 10 1.93 8.57 -14.37
C LEU A 10 1.82 9.35 -13.07
N GLU A 11 0.90 10.31 -13.04
CA GLU A 11 0.69 11.17 -11.87
C GLU A 11 -0.56 10.78 -11.06
N ARG A 12 -1.54 10.15 -11.72
CA ARG A 12 -2.85 9.85 -11.14
C ARG A 12 -3.36 8.50 -11.59
N ILE A 13 -3.94 7.76 -10.66
CA ILE A 13 -4.76 6.57 -10.90
C ILE A 13 -6.13 6.90 -10.31
N GLU A 14 -7.16 7.07 -11.14
CA GLU A 14 -8.52 7.40 -10.64
C GLU A 14 -9.23 6.19 -9.99
N GLY A 15 -8.71 4.98 -10.19
CA GLY A 15 -9.17 3.75 -9.53
C GLY A 15 -8.17 3.20 -8.51
N SER A 16 -8.10 1.87 -8.41
CA SER A 16 -7.24 1.16 -7.48
C SER A 16 -5.89 0.74 -8.10
N LEU A 17 -4.85 0.65 -7.28
CA LEU A 17 -3.54 0.09 -7.66
C LEU A 17 -3.37 -1.30 -7.04
N SER A 18 -3.21 -2.33 -7.87
CA SER A 18 -2.98 -3.71 -7.39
C SER A 18 -1.67 -4.27 -7.95
N LEU A 19 -0.72 -4.58 -7.06
CA LEU A 19 0.59 -5.12 -7.39
C LEU A 19 0.85 -6.40 -6.59
N LEU A 20 0.10 -7.45 -6.92
CA LEU A 20 0.21 -8.77 -6.29
C LEU A 20 1.25 -9.62 -7.04
N GLY A 21 2.24 -10.13 -6.30
CA GLY A 21 3.30 -11.00 -6.82
C GLY A 21 4.31 -10.32 -7.76
N GLN A 22 4.30 -8.98 -7.84
CA GLN A 22 5.15 -8.21 -8.75
C GLN A 22 6.49 -7.87 -8.11
N LYS A 23 7.35 -8.89 -7.95
CA LYS A 23 8.67 -8.79 -7.27
C LYS A 23 9.70 -7.86 -7.92
N ASN A 24 9.42 -7.35 -9.13
CA ASN A 24 10.31 -6.41 -9.84
C ASN A 24 9.74 -4.99 -9.88
N VAL A 25 8.57 -4.76 -9.28
CA VAL A 25 7.90 -3.46 -9.27
C VAL A 25 8.02 -2.85 -7.87
N SER A 26 8.60 -1.66 -7.81
CA SER A 26 8.84 -0.85 -6.61
C SER A 26 8.28 0.57 -6.80
N GLN A 27 8.36 1.39 -5.75
CA GLN A 27 7.95 2.78 -5.80
C GLN A 27 8.70 3.61 -6.87
N GLU A 28 9.92 3.23 -7.22
CA GLU A 28 10.74 3.92 -8.24
C GLU A 28 10.16 3.80 -9.66
N ASN A 29 9.26 2.85 -9.89
CA ASN A 29 8.57 2.74 -11.17
C ASN A 29 7.50 3.82 -11.35
N PHE A 30 7.12 4.51 -10.26
CA PHE A 30 6.05 5.51 -10.17
C PHE A 30 6.54 6.84 -9.56
N PRO A 31 7.63 7.45 -10.08
CA PRO A 31 8.30 8.56 -9.40
C PRO A 31 7.43 9.83 -9.26
N LYS A 32 6.40 9.97 -10.10
CA LYS A 32 5.49 11.13 -10.09
C LYS A 32 4.07 10.79 -9.62
N LEU A 33 3.80 9.58 -9.12
CA LEU A 33 2.46 9.18 -8.74
C LEU A 33 2.02 9.90 -7.46
N LYS A 34 1.06 10.81 -7.60
CA LYS A 34 0.53 11.65 -6.52
C LYS A 34 -0.81 11.20 -5.99
N PHE A 35 -1.62 10.57 -6.84
CA PHE A 35 -3.02 10.31 -6.54
C PHE A 35 -3.43 8.89 -6.89
N ILE A 36 -4.10 8.23 -5.95
CA ILE A 36 -4.83 6.98 -6.18
C ILE A 36 -6.25 7.19 -5.62
N GLY A 37 -7.26 7.07 -6.47
CA GLY A 37 -8.65 7.32 -6.10
C GLY A 37 -9.27 6.20 -5.27
N GLY A 38 -8.86 4.95 -5.52
CA GLY A 38 -9.35 3.76 -4.84
C GLY A 38 -8.33 3.13 -3.90
N ASP A 39 -8.43 1.82 -3.77
CA ASP A 39 -7.62 1.00 -2.86
C ASP A 39 -6.21 0.74 -3.40
N VAL A 40 -5.31 0.37 -2.49
CA VAL A 40 -3.96 -0.08 -2.82
C VAL A 40 -3.72 -1.47 -2.26
N HIS A 41 -3.38 -2.42 -3.14
CA HIS A 41 -3.05 -3.79 -2.74
C HIS A 41 -1.59 -4.10 -3.07
N LEU A 42 -0.76 -4.27 -2.05
CA LEU A 42 0.66 -4.59 -2.17
C LEU A 42 0.95 -5.94 -1.51
N ALA A 43 1.22 -6.96 -2.32
CA ALA A 43 1.64 -8.26 -1.81
C ALA A 43 2.80 -8.81 -2.62
N LEU A 44 3.87 -9.24 -1.95
CA LEU A 44 5.04 -9.83 -2.63
C LEU A 44 5.58 -8.93 -3.78
N SER A 45 5.67 -7.62 -3.54
CA SER A 45 6.29 -6.66 -4.47
C SER A 45 7.67 -6.19 -3.97
N ALA A 46 8.36 -5.35 -4.74
CA ALA A 46 9.64 -4.76 -4.32
C ALA A 46 9.49 -3.39 -3.64
N PHE A 47 8.27 -3.04 -3.19
CA PHE A 47 8.04 -1.79 -2.47
C PHE A 47 8.67 -1.84 -1.08
N THR A 48 9.45 -0.82 -0.75
CA THR A 48 9.99 -0.63 0.61
C THR A 48 9.36 0.56 1.34
N LYS A 49 8.63 1.41 0.59
CA LYS A 49 7.83 2.55 1.06
C LYS A 49 6.80 2.92 0.00
N LEU A 50 5.81 3.75 0.33
CA LEU A 50 5.00 4.41 -0.70
C LEU A 50 5.86 5.40 -1.51
N PRO A 51 5.48 5.75 -2.76
CA PRO A 51 6.20 6.76 -3.54
C PRO A 51 6.28 8.09 -2.78
N ASP A 52 7.44 8.75 -2.79
CA ASP A 52 7.65 10.02 -2.05
C ASP A 52 6.73 11.16 -2.55
N SER A 53 6.23 11.04 -3.79
CA SER A 53 5.30 11.98 -4.39
C SER A 53 3.84 11.73 -4.02
N ILE A 54 3.50 10.66 -3.27
CA ILE A 54 2.11 10.36 -2.96
C ILE A 54 1.49 11.43 -2.05
N GLU A 55 0.37 12.00 -2.47
CA GLU A 55 -0.35 13.06 -1.77
C GLU A 55 -1.76 12.59 -1.36
N HIS A 56 -2.30 11.55 -2.02
CA HIS A 56 -3.65 11.06 -1.76
C HIS A 56 -3.83 9.57 -2.11
N ILE A 57 -4.42 8.80 -1.19
CA ILE A 57 -5.01 7.49 -1.43
C ILE A 57 -6.44 7.51 -0.88
N GLY A 58 -7.43 7.38 -1.75
CA GLY A 58 -8.85 7.49 -1.37
C GLY A 58 -9.40 6.29 -0.61
N GLY A 59 -8.90 5.09 -0.92
CA GLY A 59 -9.36 3.84 -0.34
C GLY A 59 -8.48 3.28 0.77
N ASP A 60 -8.65 1.99 1.00
CA ASP A 60 -7.89 1.20 1.96
C ASP A 60 -6.54 0.75 1.37
N VAL A 61 -5.57 0.47 2.23
CA VAL A 61 -4.26 -0.07 1.85
C VAL A 61 -4.08 -1.45 2.46
N TYR A 62 -3.96 -2.48 1.61
CA TYR A 62 -3.76 -3.86 2.01
C TYR A 62 -2.31 -4.29 1.73
N ILE A 63 -1.61 -4.75 2.77
CA ILE A 63 -0.19 -5.08 2.73
C ILE A 63 -0.02 -6.55 3.18
N ALA A 64 0.58 -7.39 2.34
CA ALA A 64 0.84 -8.79 2.68
C ALA A 64 2.27 -9.19 2.28
N VAL A 65 3.03 -9.79 3.21
CA VAL A 65 4.39 -10.29 2.95
C VAL A 65 5.29 -9.19 2.34
N GLN A 66 5.49 -8.12 3.11
CA GLN A 66 6.26 -6.93 2.74
C GLN A 66 7.23 -6.53 3.87
N PRO A 67 8.29 -5.74 3.59
CA PRO A 67 9.20 -5.27 4.62
C PRO A 67 8.51 -4.32 5.61
N GLN A 68 8.99 -4.31 6.85
CA GLN A 68 8.48 -3.44 7.91
C GLN A 68 8.53 -1.95 7.52
N SER A 69 9.53 -1.54 6.74
CA SER A 69 9.65 -0.14 6.27
C SER A 69 8.46 0.31 5.42
N LEU A 70 7.84 -0.59 4.65
CA LEU A 70 6.64 -0.25 3.87
C LEU A 70 5.44 -0.07 4.79
N ILE A 71 5.33 -0.94 5.80
CA ILE A 71 4.29 -0.86 6.82
C ILE A 71 4.39 0.48 7.56
N ASP A 72 5.59 0.85 8.01
CA ASP A 72 5.85 2.11 8.71
C ASP A 72 5.50 3.31 7.82
N SER A 73 5.90 3.27 6.55
CA SER A 73 5.55 4.29 5.54
C SER A 73 4.04 4.44 5.39
N CYS A 74 3.28 3.34 5.31
CA CYS A 74 1.81 3.41 5.23
C CYS A 74 1.19 3.97 6.52
N ILE A 75 1.67 3.57 7.69
CA ILE A 75 1.19 4.11 8.98
C ILE A 75 1.45 5.62 9.07
N GLU A 76 2.64 6.08 8.67
CA GLU A 76 2.97 7.50 8.65
C GLU A 76 2.06 8.29 7.69
N ASN A 77 1.83 7.76 6.48
CA ASN A 77 0.94 8.38 5.50
C ASN A 77 -0.53 8.40 5.97
N LYS A 78 -0.98 7.39 6.72
CA LYS A 78 -2.30 7.41 7.39
C LYS A 78 -2.36 8.51 8.45
N LYS A 79 -1.35 8.64 9.30
CA LYS A 79 -1.26 9.72 10.32
C LYS A 79 -1.25 11.12 9.70
N LYS A 80 -0.59 11.27 8.54
CA LYS A 80 -0.60 12.51 7.74
C LYS A 80 -1.93 12.79 7.03
N GLY A 81 -2.88 11.85 7.08
CA GLY A 81 -4.15 11.94 6.36
C GLY A 81 -4.02 11.79 4.85
N ILE A 82 -2.89 11.29 4.33
CA ILE A 82 -2.69 11.00 2.91
C ILE A 82 -3.53 9.78 2.51
N ILE A 83 -3.54 8.73 3.34
CA ILE A 83 -4.44 7.59 3.20
C ILE A 83 -5.75 7.91 3.91
N LYS A 84 -6.85 7.91 3.17
CA LYS A 84 -8.19 8.21 3.71
C LYS A 84 -8.82 6.98 4.35
N GLY A 85 -8.70 5.81 3.70
CA GLY A 85 -9.11 4.52 4.28
C GLY A 85 -8.18 3.99 5.37
N ASN A 86 -8.30 2.72 5.70
CA ASN A 86 -7.52 2.03 6.72
C ASN A 86 -6.28 1.35 6.11
N VAL A 87 -5.31 0.99 6.96
CA VAL A 87 -4.15 0.17 6.54
C VAL A 87 -4.29 -1.22 7.15
N PHE A 88 -4.44 -2.25 6.30
CA PHE A 88 -4.56 -3.65 6.69
C PHE A 88 -3.26 -4.41 6.43
N LEU A 89 -2.75 -5.09 7.45
CA LEU A 89 -1.63 -6.02 7.35
C LEU A 89 -2.21 -7.43 7.33
N VAL A 90 -2.04 -8.10 6.20
CA VAL A 90 -2.60 -9.42 5.93
C VAL A 90 -1.47 -10.45 6.06
N GLY A 91 -1.50 -11.20 7.16
CA GLY A 91 -0.60 -12.34 7.39
C GLY A 91 -0.92 -13.05 8.70
N GLY A 92 -1.60 -14.21 8.63
CA GLY A 92 -1.97 -15.06 9.77
C GLY A 92 -2.99 -14.46 10.75
N SER A 93 -2.94 -13.16 11.01
CA SER A 93 -3.88 -12.34 11.76
C SER A 93 -4.06 -11.00 11.02
N VAL A 94 -5.28 -10.44 10.98
CA VAL A 94 -5.52 -9.12 10.36
C VAL A 94 -5.14 -8.06 11.38
N LYS A 95 -4.14 -7.24 11.05
CA LYS A 95 -3.84 -6.04 11.83
C LYS A 95 -4.35 -4.86 11.03
N PHE A 96 -5.14 -3.96 11.63
CA PHE A 96 -5.58 -2.76 10.94
C PHE A 96 -5.17 -1.50 11.71
N CYS A 97 -4.83 -0.46 10.99
CA CYS A 97 -4.49 0.85 11.55
C CYS A 97 -5.64 1.82 11.30
N GLU A 98 -6.32 2.20 12.38
CA GLU A 98 -7.33 3.26 12.41
C GLU A 98 -6.74 4.44 13.20
N ASP A 99 -6.82 5.65 12.65
CA ASP A 99 -6.27 6.87 13.26
C ASP A 99 -4.79 6.82 13.68
N GLY A 100 -3.99 5.97 13.04
CA GLY A 100 -2.55 5.84 13.33
C GLY A 100 -2.21 4.89 14.49
N ALA A 101 -3.20 4.26 15.11
CA ALA A 101 -3.03 3.19 16.09
C ALA A 101 -3.19 1.82 15.44
N VAL A 102 -2.21 0.92 15.61
CA VAL A 102 -2.29 -0.46 15.12
C VAL A 102 -3.15 -1.27 16.08
N LYS A 103 -4.31 -1.75 15.61
CA LYS A 103 -5.20 -2.68 16.32
C LYS A 103 -4.95 -4.11 15.83
N TYR A 104 -5.02 -5.06 16.74
CA TYR A 104 -4.89 -6.49 16.48
C TYR A 104 -6.29 -7.11 16.48
N GLU A 105 -6.71 -7.74 15.39
CA GLU A 105 -7.83 -8.66 15.40
C GLU A 105 -7.33 -10.06 15.03
N GLU A 106 -7.58 -11.03 15.92
CA GLU A 106 -7.45 -12.44 15.56
C GLU A 106 -8.46 -12.74 14.45
N ILE A 107 -7.99 -13.31 13.35
CA ILE A 107 -8.90 -13.92 12.39
C ILE A 107 -9.46 -15.14 13.11
N ALA A 108 -10.72 -15.09 13.52
CA ALA A 108 -11.39 -16.29 13.99
C ALA A 108 -11.23 -17.37 12.90
N PRO A 109 -10.74 -18.57 13.22
CA PRO A 109 -10.60 -19.63 12.23
C PRO A 109 -11.97 -19.85 11.56
N LEU A 110 -11.98 -19.86 10.23
CA LEU A 110 -13.16 -20.26 9.45
C LEU A 110 -13.60 -21.64 9.94
N ILE A 111 -14.75 -21.69 10.61
CA ILE A 111 -15.41 -22.92 11.07
C ILE A 111 -16.00 -23.66 9.88
#